data_AF-A0A0F2LA15-F1
#
_entry.id   AF-A0A0F2LA15-F1
#
_cell.length_a   1.000
_cell.length_b   1.000
_cell.length_c   1.000
_cell.angle_alpha   90.00
_cell.angle_beta   90.00
_cell.angle_gamma   90.00
#
_symmetry.space_group_name_H-M   'P 1'
#
loop_
_entity.id
_entity.type
_entity.pdbx_description
1 polymer ?
#
loop_
_entity_poly.entity_id
_entity_poly.type
_entity_poly.pdbx_seq_one_letter_code
_entity_poly.pdbx_strand_id
1 'polypeptide(L)'
;MLKLLESLISISRENNIKIIIHFVKCKGKLYIDKELKAMDEYGNIAPWNRAFPGIHIQNILDQCRVKKVEVYKGSELVLETGDMSEVLSRFRRGF
;
A
#
# COMPACT_ATOMS: atom_id res chain seq x y z
N MET A 1 -9.66 -9.14 -6.45
CA MET A 1 -8.80 -8.43 -5.48
C MET A 1 -7.41 -8.08 -6.03
N LEU A 2 -6.77 -8.94 -6.84
CA LEU A 2 -5.56 -8.59 -7.61
C LEU A 2 -5.66 -7.26 -8.36
N LYS A 3 -6.81 -7.00 -9.01
CA LYS A 3 -7.08 -5.75 -9.74
C LYS A 3 -6.85 -4.48 -8.91
N LEU A 4 -7.09 -4.51 -7.59
CA LEU A 4 -6.94 -3.32 -6.75
C LEU A 4 -5.47 -3.02 -6.46
N LEU A 5 -4.67 -4.02 -6.12
CA LEU A 5 -3.22 -3.87 -5.95
C LEU A 5 -2.56 -3.46 -7.26
N GLU A 6 -2.95 -4.08 -8.38
CA GLU A 6 -2.47 -3.69 -9.71
C GLU A 6 -2.82 -2.23 -10.03
N SER A 7 -4.04 -1.80 -9.72
CA SER A 7 -4.46 -0.40 -9.94
C SER A 7 -3.64 0.58 -9.08
N LEU A 8 -3.36 0.24 -7.82
CA LEU A 8 -2.52 1.06 -6.94
C LEU A 8 -1.07 1.14 -7.45
N ILE A 9 -0.53 0.04 -7.98
CA ILE A 9 0.79 0.01 -8.61
C ILE A 9 0.81 0.90 -9.86
N SER A 10 -0.20 0.81 -10.74
CA SER A 10 -0.30 1.66 -11.92
C SER A 10 -0.38 3.14 -11.56
N ILE A 11 -1.24 3.51 -10.60
CA ILE A 11 -1.37 4.90 -10.13
C ILE A 11 -0.05 5.40 -9.53
N SER A 12 0.65 4.56 -8.75
CA SER A 12 1.97 4.88 -8.20
C SER A 12 2.98 5.22 -9.30
N ARG A 13 2.99 4.45 -10.39
CA ARG A 13 3.86 4.69 -11.55
C ARG A 13 3.50 5.96 -12.30
N GLU A 14 2.22 6.14 -12.63
CA GLU A 14 1.71 7.25 -13.44
C GLU A 14 1.91 8.60 -12.74
N ASN A 15 1.69 8.65 -11.43
CA ASN A 15 1.74 9.89 -10.66
C ASN A 15 3.06 10.11 -9.91
N ASN A 16 3.99 9.14 -10.00
CA ASN A 16 5.25 9.11 -9.25
C ASN A 16 5.04 9.32 -7.73
N ILE A 17 4.08 8.58 -7.18
CA ILE A 17 3.70 8.62 -5.76
C ILE A 17 4.03 7.30 -5.06
N LYS A 18 4.29 7.39 -3.76
CA LYS A 18 4.52 6.24 -2.87
C LYS A 18 3.27 6.01 -2.02
N ILE A 19 2.86 4.77 -1.85
CA ILE A 19 1.67 4.41 -1.06
C ILE A 19 2.09 3.44 0.04
N ILE A 20 1.72 3.74 1.28
CA ILE A 20 1.97 2.91 2.45
C ILE A 20 0.64 2.48 3.04
N ILE A 21 0.38 1.18 3.07
CA ILE A 21 -0.84 0.60 3.66
C ILE A 21 -0.48 0.00 5.00
N HIS A 22 -1.10 0.54 6.04
CA HIS A 22 -1.01 0.04 7.39
C HIS A 22 -2.18 -0.87 7.65
N PHE A 23 -1.92 -1.98 8.31
CA PHE A 23 -2.94 -2.98 8.61
C PHE A 23 -3.27 -3.01 10.11
N VAL A 24 -4.47 -3.48 10.42
CA VAL A 24 -4.89 -3.83 11.78
C VAL A 24 -4.37 -5.24 12.06
N LYS A 25 -3.69 -5.43 13.20
CA LYS A 25 -3.17 -6.72 13.70
C LYS A 25 -2.05 -7.37 12.89
N CYS A 26 -1.87 -7.04 11.62
CA CYS A 26 -0.69 -7.44 10.86
C CYS A 26 0.48 -6.50 11.16
N LYS A 27 1.65 -7.08 11.49
CA LYS A 27 2.84 -6.31 11.89
C LYS A 27 3.50 -5.58 10.72
N GLY A 28 3.50 -6.20 9.55
CA GLY A 28 4.05 -5.61 8.34
C GLY A 28 3.16 -4.50 7.76
N LYS A 29 3.74 -3.70 6.88
CA LYS A 29 3.06 -2.68 6.07
C LYS A 29 3.25 -3.00 4.60
N LEU A 30 2.24 -2.71 3.79
CA LEU A 30 2.40 -2.79 2.34
C LEU A 30 3.02 -1.49 1.84
N TYR A 31 4.05 -1.59 1.03
CA TYR A 31 4.72 -0.45 0.43
C TYR A 31 4.63 -0.56 -1.08
N ILE A 32 4.09 0.47 -1.72
CA ILE A 32 3.97 0.53 -3.18
C ILE A 32 4.75 1.76 -3.65
N ASP A 33 5.86 1.51 -4.32
CA ASP A 33 6.66 2.53 -5.01
C ASP A 33 7.06 1.96 -6.37
N LYS A 34 6.19 2.17 -7.36
CA LYS A 34 6.25 1.58 -8.72
C LYS A 34 6.15 0.05 -8.76
N GLU A 35 6.31 -0.60 -7.63
CA GLU A 35 6.31 -2.04 -7.41
C GLU A 35 5.93 -2.30 -5.96
N LEU A 36 5.38 -3.48 -5.72
CA LEU A 36 4.88 -3.87 -4.41
C LEU A 36 5.99 -4.49 -3.58
N LYS A 37 6.22 -3.93 -2.39
CA LYS A 37 7.21 -4.36 -1.41
C LYS A 37 6.53 -4.56 -0.06
N ALA A 38 7.14 -5.38 0.78
CA ALA A 38 6.74 -5.52 2.16
C ALA A 38 7.68 -4.72 3.05
N MET A 39 7.12 -4.04 4.05
CA MET A 39 7.87 -3.42 5.12
C MET A 39 7.59 -4.14 6.43
N ASP A 40 8.61 -4.26 7.28
CA ASP A 40 8.44 -4.74 8.64
C ASP A 40 7.82 -3.66 9.57
N GLU A 41 7.64 -4.02 10.84
CA GLU A 41 7.07 -3.12 11.86
C GLU A 41 7.92 -1.86 12.10
N TYR A 42 9.22 -1.93 11.83
CA TYR A 42 10.18 -0.83 11.96
C TYR A 42 10.21 0.10 10.76
N GLY A 43 9.51 -0.24 9.67
CA GLY A 43 9.49 0.53 8.44
C GLY A 43 10.69 0.27 7.53
N ASN A 44 11.32 -0.90 7.64
CA ASN A 44 12.36 -1.31 6.69
C ASN A 44 11.77 -2.24 5.64
N ILE A 45 12.25 -2.12 4.40
CA ILE A 45 11.91 -3.09 3.35
C ILE A 45 12.48 -4.45 3.74
N ALA A 46 11.60 -5.45 3.81
CA ALA A 46 11.93 -6.78 4.28
C ALA A 46 11.35 -7.86 3.35
N PRO A 47 11.89 -9.08 3.37
CA PRO A 47 11.30 -10.21 2.67
C PRO A 47 9.83 -10.41 3.09
N TRP A 48 8.97 -10.77 2.14
CA TRP A 48 7.53 -10.91 2.35
C TRP A 48 7.20 -11.79 3.58
N ASN A 49 7.78 -13.00 3.66
CA ASN A 49 7.53 -13.93 4.76
C ASN A 49 7.96 -13.40 6.14
N ARG A 50 8.88 -12.43 6.19
CA ARG A 50 9.29 -11.80 7.45
C ARG A 50 8.28 -10.75 7.90
N ALA A 51 7.80 -9.93 6.97
CA ALA A 51 6.81 -8.89 7.24
C ALA A 51 5.39 -9.47 7.45
N PHE A 52 5.06 -10.52 6.71
CA PHE A 52 3.74 -11.15 6.65
C PHE A 52 3.85 -12.68 6.76
N PRO A 53 4.19 -13.22 7.93
CA PRO A 53 4.36 -14.66 8.12
C PRO A 53 3.04 -15.40 7.90
N GLY A 54 3.05 -16.40 7.00
CA GLY A 54 1.89 -17.24 6.72
C GLY A 54 0.79 -16.59 5.86
N ILE A 55 1.02 -15.37 5.37
CA ILE A 55 0.06 -14.64 4.53
C ILE A 55 0.61 -14.57 3.12
N HIS A 56 -0.18 -14.96 2.13
CA HIS A 56 0.19 -14.78 0.72
C HIS A 56 -0.16 -13.36 0.24
N ILE A 57 0.66 -12.80 -0.64
CA ILE A 57 0.47 -11.47 -1.24
C ILE A 57 -0.93 -11.25 -1.83
N GLN A 58 -1.50 -12.28 -2.45
CA GLN A 58 -2.83 -12.19 -3.06
C GLN A 58 -3.96 -12.06 -2.03
N ASN A 59 -3.72 -12.54 -0.81
CA ASN A 59 -4.70 -12.59 0.27
C ASN A 59 -4.48 -11.49 1.32
N ILE A 60 -3.49 -10.60 1.12
CA ILE A 60 -3.12 -9.62 2.14
C ILE A 60 -4.29 -8.68 2.47
N LEU A 61 -5.05 -8.25 1.46
CA LEU A 61 -6.18 -7.34 1.66
C LEU A 61 -7.40 -8.03 2.29
N ASP A 62 -7.50 -9.36 2.17
CA ASP A 62 -8.53 -10.17 2.82
C ASP A 62 -8.20 -10.50 4.27
N GLN A 63 -6.94 -10.89 4.52
CA GLN A 63 -6.48 -11.38 5.81
C GLN A 63 -6.02 -10.26 6.73
N CYS A 64 -5.56 -9.14 6.17
CA CYS A 64 -5.16 -7.96 6.92
C CYS A 64 -6.12 -6.81 6.64
N ARG A 65 -6.96 -6.49 7.62
CA ARG A 65 -7.86 -5.33 7.55
C ARG A 65 -7.03 -4.04 7.46
N VAL A 66 -7.33 -3.18 6.50
CA VAL A 66 -6.67 -1.87 6.38
C VAL A 66 -7.00 -1.00 7.59
N LYS A 67 -5.96 -0.40 8.17
CA LYS A 67 -6.04 0.60 9.25
C LYS A 67 -6.02 2.01 8.68
N LYS A 68 -5.03 2.28 7.84
CA LYS A 68 -4.85 3.56 7.14
C LYS A 68 -3.97 3.38 5.91
N VAL A 69 -4.09 4.31 4.99
CA VAL A 69 -3.32 4.43 3.76
C VAL A 69 -2.72 5.82 3.73
N GLU A 70 -1.40 5.89 3.61
CA GLU A 70 -0.66 7.13 3.44
C GLU A 70 -0.14 7.20 2.00
N VAL A 71 -0.27 8.34 1.36
CA VAL A 71 0.22 8.59 0.01
C VAL A 71 1.18 9.76 0.04
N TYR A 72 2.37 9.56 -0.52
CA TYR A 72 3.43 10.54 -0.54
C TYR A 72 3.81 10.91 -1.98
N LYS A 73 4.07 12.20 -2.21
CA LYS A 73 4.71 12.70 -3.43
C LYS A 73 6.10 13.20 -3.06
N GLY A 74 7.13 12.46 -3.42
CA GLY A 74 8.48 12.68 -2.89
C GLY A 74 8.57 12.35 -1.40
N SER A 75 8.70 13.37 -0.57
CA SER A 75 8.73 13.27 0.91
C SER A 75 7.48 13.89 1.58
N GLU A 76 6.59 14.49 0.79
CA GLU A 76 5.40 15.17 1.29
C GLU A 76 4.21 14.20 1.35
N LEU A 77 3.53 14.14 2.49
CA LEU A 77 2.28 13.40 2.64
C LEU A 77 1.14 14.18 1.99
N VAL A 78 0.56 13.64 0.92
CA VAL A 78 -0.49 14.31 0.13
C VAL A 78 -1.90 13.76 0.40
N LEU A 79 -1.99 12.57 1.00
CA LEU A 79 -3.26 11.97 1.42
C LEU A 79 -3.02 10.97 2.57
N GLU A 80 -3.86 11.04 3.59
CA GLU A 80 -4.04 9.99 4.59
C GLU A 80 -5.54 9.63 4.62
N THR A 81 -5.87 8.35 4.45
CA THR A 81 -7.26 7.86 4.45
C THR A 81 -7.37 6.46 5.04
N GLY A 82 -8.56 6.09 5.53
CA GLY A 82 -8.88 4.71 5.91
C GLY A 82 -9.28 3.82 4.74
N ASP A 83 -9.50 4.39 3.54
CA ASP A 83 -10.08 3.69 2.38
C ASP A 83 -9.19 3.78 1.14
N MET A 84 -8.75 2.62 0.64
CA MET A 84 -7.97 2.53 -0.61
C MET A 84 -8.74 3.03 -1.83
N SER A 85 -10.07 2.95 -1.83
CA SER A 85 -10.91 3.42 -2.93
C SER A 85 -10.82 4.93 -3.10
N GLU A 86 -10.58 5.67 -2.02
CA GLU A 86 -10.37 7.11 -2.06
C GLU A 86 -9.07 7.46 -2.77
N VAL A 87 -8.00 6.67 -2.55
CA VAL A 87 -6.74 6.80 -3.30
C VAL A 87 -6.99 6.61 -4.79
N LEU A 88 -7.72 5.55 -5.18
CA LEU A 88 -8.04 5.32 -6.59
C LEU A 88 -8.86 6.47 -7.18
N SER A 89 -9.85 7.00 -6.45
CA SER A 89 -10.69 8.11 -6.90
C SER A 89 -9.89 9.39 -7.11
N ARG A 90 -9.01 9.75 -6.17
CA ARG A 90 -8.22 10.99 -6.20
C ARG A 90 -7.17 11.03 -7.30
N PHE A 91 -6.55 9.90 -7.61
CA PHE A 91 -5.41 9.86 -8.55
C PHE A 91 -5.74 9.27 -9.92
N ARG A 92 -6.95 8.70 -10.10
CA ARG A 92 -7.43 8.24 -11.43
C ARG A 92 -8.01 9.38 -12.27
N ARG A 93 -8.54 10.42 -11.63
CA ARG A 93 -8.85 11.69 -12.29
C ARG A 93 -7.59 12.53 -12.17
N GLY A 94 -6.83 12.66 -13.27
CA GLY A 94 -5.62 13.49 -13.28
C GLY A 94 -5.90 14.83 -12.62
N PHE A 95 -5.11 15.16 -11.61
CA PHE A 95 -4.98 16.53 -11.12
C PHE A 95 -4.38 17.41 -12.21
#